data_AF-A0A944T3E6-F1
#
_entry.id   AF-A0A944T3E6-F1
#
_cell.length_a   1.000
_cell.length_b   1.000
_cell.length_c   1.000
_cell.angle_alpha   90.00
_cell.angle_beta   90.00
_cell.angle_gamma   90.00
#
_symmetry.space_group_name_H-M   'P 1'
#
loop_
_entity.id
_entity.type
_entity.pdbx_description
1 polymer ?
#
loop_
_entity_poly.entity_id
_entity_poly.type
_entity_poly.pdbx_seq_one_letter_code
_entity_poly.pdbx_strand_id
1 'polypeptide(L)'
;MSRNKKEYIINSNGTTSIRLRYNGGRYTDIDGKVKQHRPSKVLDFHLITNPRTPIERQQNKDIKEKVQLIANQWEKRIINGEYNLEDTEKSKTIVYAYLVKEIKRIKDKSSRASYTTMLSHFQKFFPKAITLKNINKREEAKGFYDYLTDKAIKVN
;
A
#
# COMPACT_ATOMS: atom_id res chain seq x y z
N MET A 1 -14.29 -6.67 21.24
CA MET A 1 -15.05 -7.03 20.02
C MET A 1 -14.39 -6.35 18.82
N SER A 2 -14.10 -7.08 17.73
CA SER A 2 -13.57 -6.47 16.49
C SER A 2 -14.57 -5.45 15.95
N ARG A 3 -14.08 -4.30 15.45
CA ARG A 3 -14.92 -3.25 14.85
C ARG A 3 -15.32 -3.59 13.42
N ASN A 4 -14.73 -4.64 12.85
CA ASN A 4 -15.06 -5.17 11.55
C ASN A 4 -16.21 -6.19 11.60
N LYS A 5 -17.24 -5.91 10.81
CA LYS A 5 -18.37 -6.81 10.55
C LYS A 5 -18.30 -7.34 9.13
N LYS A 6 -18.65 -8.62 8.97
CA LYS A 6 -18.83 -9.28 7.67
C LYS A 6 -20.33 -9.44 7.44
N GLU A 7 -20.82 -8.88 6.36
CA GLU A 7 -22.20 -9.01 5.89
C GLU A 7 -22.22 -9.95 4.69
N TYR A 8 -23.20 -10.85 4.67
CA TYR A 8 -23.42 -11.81 3.59
C TYR A 8 -24.71 -11.43 2.88
N ILE A 9 -24.61 -11.15 1.59
CA ILE A 9 -25.72 -10.67 0.76
C ILE A 9 -26.01 -11.74 -0.28
N ILE A 10 -27.20 -12.34 -0.22
CA ILE A 10 -27.61 -13.37 -1.18
C ILE A 10 -28.01 -12.68 -2.48
N ASN A 11 -27.43 -13.16 -3.59
CA ASN A 11 -27.70 -12.67 -4.93
C ASN A 11 -28.72 -13.57 -5.64
N SER A 12 -29.42 -13.01 -6.61
CA SER A 12 -30.40 -13.74 -7.42
C SER A 12 -29.79 -14.89 -8.24
N ASN A 13 -28.48 -14.84 -8.53
CA ASN A 13 -27.76 -15.86 -9.29
C ASN A 13 -27.28 -17.06 -8.45
N GLY A 14 -27.71 -17.19 -7.20
CA GLY A 14 -27.34 -18.31 -6.32
C GLY A 14 -25.95 -18.19 -5.67
N THR A 15 -25.34 -17.01 -5.75
CA THR A 15 -24.11 -16.67 -5.02
C THR A 15 -24.38 -15.74 -3.85
N THR A 16 -23.45 -15.69 -2.90
CA THR A 16 -23.50 -14.78 -1.76
C THR A 16 -22.28 -13.86 -1.79
N SER A 17 -22.51 -12.56 -1.98
CA SER A 17 -21.46 -11.54 -1.90
C SER A 17 -21.11 -11.26 -0.44
N ILE A 18 -19.85 -10.84 -0.23
CA ILE A 18 -19.32 -10.54 1.10
C ILE A 18 -19.00 -9.05 1.16
N ARG A 19 -19.61 -8.34 2.12
CA ARG A 19 -19.32 -6.94 2.42
C ARG A 19 -18.63 -6.83 3.78
N LEU A 20 -17.50 -6.14 3.81
CA LEU A 20 -16.85 -5.74 5.05
C LEU A 20 -17.36 -4.35 5.45
N ARG A 21 -17.73 -4.17 6.72
CA ARG A 21 -18.03 -2.86 7.32
C ARG A 21 -17.18 -2.63 8.54
N TYR A 22 -16.58 -1.46 8.65
CA TYR A 22 -15.93 -1.00 9.86
C TYR A 22 -16.86 -0.05 10.60
N ASN A 23 -17.08 -0.28 11.89
CA ASN A 23 -17.83 0.62 12.76
C ASN A 23 -16.87 1.45 13.60
N GLY A 24 -16.37 2.55 13.01
CA GLY A 24 -15.51 3.51 13.66
C GLY A 24 -16.26 4.55 14.49
N GLY A 25 -15.49 5.45 15.10
CA GLY A 25 -16.00 6.57 15.88
C GLY A 25 -16.55 7.71 15.01
N ARG A 26 -16.68 8.88 15.60
CA ARG A 26 -17.04 10.12 14.89
C ARG A 26 -15.78 10.89 14.51
N TYR A 27 -15.84 11.61 13.40
CA TYR A 27 -14.82 12.58 13.00
C TYR A 27 -15.49 13.86 12.53
N THR A 28 -14.79 14.98 12.66
CA THR A 28 -15.22 16.27 12.11
C THR A 28 -14.61 16.41 10.73
N ASP A 29 -15.43 16.68 9.72
CA ASP A 29 -14.92 16.93 8.37
C ASP A 29 -14.38 18.36 8.21
N ILE A 30 -13.84 18.65 7.02
CA ILE A 30 -13.26 19.95 6.68
C ILE A 30 -14.28 21.11 6.77
N ASP A 31 -15.58 20.81 6.72
CA ASP A 31 -16.67 21.79 6.81
C ASP A 31 -17.18 21.95 8.25
N GLY A 32 -16.51 21.33 9.24
CA GLY A 32 -16.90 21.35 10.64
C GLY A 32 -18.07 20.42 10.99
N LYS A 33 -18.53 19.57 10.06
CA LYS A 33 -19.66 18.66 10.30
C LYS A 33 -19.19 17.36 10.92
N VAL A 34 -19.88 16.92 11.97
CA VAL A 34 -19.62 15.63 12.62
C VAL A 34 -20.17 14.49 11.75
N LYS A 35 -19.29 13.62 11.26
CA LYS A 35 -19.60 12.43 10.46
C LYS A 35 -19.22 11.15 11.21
N GLN A 36 -19.85 10.05 10.82
CA GLN A 36 -19.55 8.71 11.34
C GLN A 36 -18.48 8.06 10.44
N HIS A 37 -17.39 7.56 11.02
CA HIS A 37 -16.38 6.83 10.27
C HIS A 37 -16.83 5.38 10.06
N ARG A 38 -17.55 5.13 8.96
CA ARG A 38 -18.10 3.79 8.63
C ARG A 38 -17.74 3.34 7.23
N PRO A 39 -16.43 3.19 6.91
CA PRO A 39 -16.04 2.70 5.61
C PRO A 39 -16.56 1.28 5.41
N SER A 40 -16.94 0.96 4.17
CA SER A 40 -17.40 -0.38 3.79
C SER A 40 -16.84 -0.76 2.44
N LYS A 41 -16.57 -2.04 2.23
CA LYS A 41 -16.07 -2.57 0.97
C LYS A 41 -16.75 -3.91 0.64
N VAL A 42 -17.23 -4.05 -0.59
CA VAL A 42 -17.65 -5.35 -1.14
C VAL A 42 -16.41 -6.06 -1.68
N LEU A 43 -16.27 -7.35 -1.40
CA LEU A 43 -15.19 -8.18 -1.91
C LEU A 43 -15.57 -8.80 -3.25
N ASP A 44 -14.59 -8.98 -4.12
CA ASP A 44 -14.80 -9.56 -5.45
C ASP A 44 -15.07 -11.08 -5.40
N PHE A 45 -14.88 -11.70 -4.23
CA PHE A 45 -15.14 -13.11 -3.99
C PHE A 45 -16.61 -13.35 -3.62
N HIS A 46 -17.13 -14.49 -4.08
CA HIS A 46 -18.50 -14.91 -3.86
C HIS A 46 -18.52 -16.30 -3.24
N LEU A 47 -19.41 -16.53 -2.28
CA LEU A 47 -19.71 -17.87 -1.80
C LEU A 47 -20.81 -18.49 -2.65
N ILE A 48 -20.82 -19.82 -2.73
CA ILE A 48 -21.98 -20.56 -3.22
C ILE A 48 -23.03 -20.55 -2.11
N THR A 49 -24.23 -20.03 -2.38
CA THR A 49 -25.26 -19.84 -1.34
C THR A 49 -25.73 -21.15 -0.73
N ASN A 50 -25.90 -22.19 -1.54
CA ASN A 50 -26.33 -23.52 -1.10
C ASN A 50 -25.36 -24.60 -1.61
N PRO A 51 -24.17 -24.77 -0.99
CA PRO A 51 -23.17 -25.72 -1.44
C PRO A 51 -23.64 -27.16 -1.12
N ARG A 52 -23.83 -27.97 -2.17
CA ARG A 52 -24.31 -29.35 -2.06
C ARG A 52 -23.16 -30.34 -2.00
N THR A 53 -22.13 -30.11 -2.82
CA THR A 53 -21.00 -31.05 -2.93
C THR A 53 -19.90 -30.76 -1.89
N PRO A 54 -19.06 -31.76 -1.54
CA PRO A 54 -17.89 -31.53 -0.70
C PRO A 54 -16.93 -30.48 -1.25
N ILE A 55 -16.78 -30.43 -2.58
CA ILE A 55 -15.89 -29.47 -3.27
C ILE A 55 -16.40 -28.03 -3.07
N GLU A 56 -17.70 -27.80 -3.25
CA GLU A 56 -18.31 -26.48 -3.05
C GLU A 56 -18.21 -26.01 -1.58
N ARG A 57 -18.36 -26.94 -0.64
CA ARG A 57 -18.18 -26.65 0.79
C ARG A 57 -16.73 -26.28 1.11
N GLN A 58 -15.76 -26.97 0.52
CA GLN A 58 -14.34 -26.65 0.68
C GLN A 58 -13.99 -25.30 0.06
N GLN A 59 -14.46 -25.00 -1.15
CA GLN A 59 -14.29 -23.68 -1.78
C GLN A 59 -14.82 -22.55 -0.89
N ASN A 60 -16.03 -22.71 -0.34
CA ASN A 60 -16.59 -21.74 0.59
C ASN A 60 -15.76 -21.57 1.87
N LYS A 61 -15.15 -22.66 2.38
CA LYS A 61 -14.25 -22.60 3.54
C LYS A 61 -12.99 -21.79 3.21
N ASP A 62 -12.34 -22.09 2.09
CA ASP A 62 -11.12 -21.38 1.66
C ASP A 62 -11.39 -19.89 1.42
N ILE A 63 -12.54 -19.55 0.84
CA ILE A 63 -12.95 -18.16 0.64
C ILE A 63 -13.17 -17.48 1.99
N LYS A 64 -13.83 -18.13 2.95
CA LYS A 64 -14.04 -17.57 4.30
C LYS A 64 -12.72 -17.31 5.04
N GLU A 65 -11.74 -18.20 4.89
CA GLU A 65 -10.40 -18.02 5.44
C GLU A 65 -9.68 -16.81 4.81
N LYS A 66 -9.71 -16.70 3.48
CA LYS A 66 -9.18 -15.53 2.75
C LYS A 66 -9.87 -14.23 3.19
N VAL A 67 -11.20 -14.25 3.33
CA VAL A 67 -11.99 -13.11 3.80
C VAL A 67 -11.60 -12.70 5.21
N GLN A 68 -11.31 -13.65 6.10
CA GLN A 68 -10.82 -13.34 7.45
C GLN A 68 -9.46 -12.63 7.40
N LEU A 69 -8.53 -13.11 6.58
CA LEU A 69 -7.22 -12.48 6.41
C LEU A 69 -7.35 -11.05 5.88
N ILE A 70 -8.17 -10.86 4.84
CA ILE A 70 -8.43 -9.53 4.25
C ILE A 70 -9.08 -8.59 5.27
N ALA A 71 -10.07 -9.07 6.03
CA ALA A 71 -10.72 -8.27 7.07
C ALA A 71 -9.72 -7.80 8.13
N ASN A 72 -8.82 -8.68 8.58
CA ASN A 72 -7.79 -8.33 9.56
C ASN A 72 -6.80 -7.28 9.01
N GLN A 73 -6.33 -7.46 7.77
CA GLN A 73 -5.43 -6.50 7.12
C GLN A 73 -6.10 -5.14 6.90
N TRP A 74 -7.38 -5.14 6.54
CA TRP A 74 -8.16 -3.93 6.34
C TRP A 74 -8.42 -3.18 7.66
N GLU A 75 -8.75 -3.89 8.75
CA GLU A 75 -8.85 -3.30 10.10
C GLU A 75 -7.54 -2.62 10.48
N LYS A 76 -6.42 -3.32 10.28
CA LYS A 76 -5.08 -2.80 10.59
C LYS A 76 -4.78 -1.53 9.80
N ARG A 77 -5.09 -1.49 8.50
CA ARG A 77 -4.90 -0.28 7.67
C ARG A 77 -5.74 0.89 8.16
N ILE A 78 -7.01 0.64 8.52
CA ILE A 78 -7.89 1.68 9.06
C ILE A 78 -7.33 2.24 10.37
N ILE A 79 -6.98 1.37 11.33
CA ILE A 79 -6.42 1.79 12.63
C ILE A 79 -5.09 2.53 12.42
N ASN A 80 -4.23 2.03 11.54
CA ASN A 80 -2.96 2.70 11.23
C ASN A 80 -3.16 4.10 10.66
N GLY A 81 -4.17 4.30 9.80
CA GLY A 81 -4.55 5.61 9.29
C GLY A 81 -5.16 6.52 10.37
N GLU A 82 -6.10 6.00 11.18
CA GLU A 82 -6.78 6.75 12.26
C GLU A 82 -5.80 7.29 13.30
N TYR A 83 -4.79 6.50 13.67
CA TYR A 83 -3.86 6.82 14.75
C TYR A 83 -2.45 7.18 14.25
N ASN A 84 -2.25 7.32 12.94
CA ASN A 84 -0.93 7.52 12.31
C ASN A 84 0.11 6.46 12.74
N LEU A 85 -0.32 5.21 12.96
CA LEU A 85 0.51 4.09 13.41
C LEU A 85 1.15 3.32 12.24
N GLU A 86 1.11 3.86 11.01
CA GLU A 86 1.91 3.30 9.93
C GLU A 86 3.39 3.24 10.34
N ASP A 87 4.10 2.21 9.91
CA ASP A 87 5.52 2.01 10.20
C ASP A 87 6.32 3.13 9.51
N THR A 88 6.35 4.30 10.17
CA THR A 88 6.94 5.51 9.63
C THR A 88 8.45 5.42 9.58
N GLU A 89 9.09 4.50 10.31
CA GLU A 89 10.55 4.40 10.37
C GLU A 89 11.17 4.14 8.99
N LYS A 90 10.60 3.20 8.22
CA LYS A 90 11.04 2.95 6.84
C LYS A 90 10.71 4.12 5.92
N SER A 91 9.55 4.75 6.10
CA SER A 91 9.13 5.90 5.28
C SER A 91 9.97 7.16 5.54
N LYS A 92 10.54 7.30 6.76
CA LYS A 92 11.44 8.38 7.21
C LYS A 92 12.90 8.12 6.85
N THR A 93 13.23 6.93 6.35
CA THR A 93 14.60 6.60 5.94
C THR A 93 15.05 7.56 4.84
N ILE A 94 16.23 8.16 5.04
CA ILE A 94 16.87 9.04 4.07
C ILE A 94 17.27 8.19 2.86
N VAL A 95 16.79 8.58 1.67
CA VAL A 95 16.98 7.80 0.43
C VAL A 95 18.46 7.63 0.12
N TYR A 96 19.26 8.68 0.33
CA TYR A 96 20.70 8.63 0.11
C TYR A 96 21.39 7.54 0.95
N ALA A 97 21.08 7.46 2.24
CA ALA A 97 21.66 6.46 3.14
C ALA A 97 21.26 5.04 2.72
N TYR A 98 20.02 4.86 2.28
CA TYR A 98 19.53 3.60 1.73
C TYR A 98 20.29 3.19 0.46
N LEU A 99 20.42 4.10 -0.52
CA LEU A 99 21.13 3.82 -1.78
C LEU A 99 22.61 3.48 -1.52
N VAL A 100 23.31 4.21 -0.66
CA VAL A 100 24.71 3.89 -0.27
C VAL A 100 24.82 2.47 0.27
N LYS A 101 23.88 2.05 1.13
CA LYS A 101 23.87 0.71 1.72
C LYS A 101 23.65 -0.38 0.66
N GLU A 102 22.72 -0.18 -0.27
CA GLU A 102 22.45 -1.17 -1.32
C GLU A 102 23.56 -1.24 -2.36
N ILE A 103 24.16 -0.10 -2.76
CA ILE A 103 25.29 -0.07 -3.69
C ILE A 103 26.49 -0.85 -3.15
N LYS A 104 26.76 -0.77 -1.83
CA LYS A 104 27.82 -1.55 -1.18
C LYS A 104 27.60 -3.06 -1.26
N ARG A 105 26.35 -3.52 -1.41
CA ARG A 105 26.01 -4.95 -1.50
C ARG A 105 26.17 -5.53 -2.91
N ILE A 106 26.19 -4.67 -3.94
CA ILE A 106 26.41 -5.09 -5.33
C ILE A 106 27.81 -5.68 -5.44
N LYS A 107 27.93 -6.95 -5.88
CA LYS A 107 29.23 -7.63 -6.03
C LYS A 107 29.93 -7.26 -7.35
N ASP A 108 29.16 -7.14 -8.43
CA ASP A 108 29.68 -6.78 -9.75
C ASP A 108 30.25 -5.35 -9.78
N LYS A 109 31.47 -5.21 -10.29
CA LYS A 109 32.22 -3.95 -10.30
C LYS A 109 31.61 -2.94 -11.29
N SER A 110 31.17 -3.41 -12.46
CA SER A 110 30.61 -2.55 -13.51
C SER A 110 29.29 -1.92 -13.07
N SER A 111 28.40 -2.75 -12.51
CA SER A 111 27.13 -2.33 -11.93
C SER A 111 27.37 -1.37 -10.78
N ARG A 112 28.26 -1.71 -9.82
CA ARG A 112 28.55 -0.84 -8.68
C ARG A 112 29.04 0.54 -9.13
N ALA A 113 29.90 0.61 -10.14
CA ALA A 113 30.37 1.87 -10.72
C ALA A 113 29.21 2.69 -11.31
N SER A 114 28.34 2.06 -12.10
CA SER A 114 27.17 2.71 -12.70
C SER A 114 26.23 3.30 -11.64
N TYR A 115 25.92 2.54 -10.59
CA TYR A 115 25.08 3.04 -9.49
C TYR A 115 25.78 4.11 -8.64
N THR A 116 27.11 4.07 -8.52
CA THR A 116 27.87 5.14 -7.85
C THR A 116 27.79 6.44 -8.64
N THR A 117 27.85 6.37 -9.98
CA THR A 117 27.62 7.53 -10.85
C THR A 117 26.20 8.07 -10.66
N MET A 118 25.19 7.20 -10.70
CA MET A 118 23.79 7.60 -10.43
C MET A 118 23.64 8.30 -9.08
N LEU A 119 24.29 7.77 -8.03
CA LEU A 119 24.26 8.37 -6.68
C LEU A 119 24.83 9.79 -6.66
N SER A 120 25.87 10.08 -7.45
CA SER A 120 26.42 11.44 -7.56
C SER A 120 25.42 12.42 -8.20
N HIS A 121 24.66 11.97 -9.20
CA HIS A 121 23.60 12.76 -9.82
C HIS A 121 22.40 12.95 -8.89
N PHE A 122 22.07 11.92 -8.12
CA PHE A 122 21.04 11.96 -7.10
C PHE A 122 21.29 13.08 -6.07
N GLN A 123 22.54 13.21 -5.58
CA GLN A 123 22.92 14.26 -4.63
C GLN A 123 22.86 15.68 -5.21
N LYS A 124 23.02 15.83 -6.52
CA LYS A 124 22.93 17.13 -7.21
C LYS A 124 21.48 17.55 -7.41
N PHE A 125 20.59 16.58 -7.63
CA PHE A 125 19.19 16.85 -7.95
C PHE A 125 18.31 16.94 -6.69
N PHE A 126 18.47 16.03 -5.74
CA PHE A 126 17.62 15.95 -4.56
C PHE A 126 18.24 16.60 -3.31
N PRO A 127 17.42 17.13 -2.40
CA PRO A 127 17.89 17.58 -1.09
C PRO A 127 18.41 16.39 -0.28
N LYS A 128 19.46 16.60 0.53
CA LYS A 128 20.09 15.55 1.37
C LYS A 128 19.12 14.88 2.34
N ALA A 129 18.05 15.58 2.73
CA ALA A 129 17.02 15.10 3.66
C ALA A 129 15.83 14.42 2.97
N ILE A 130 15.88 14.15 1.66
CA ILE A 130 14.80 13.45 0.96
C ILE A 130 14.59 12.05 1.56
N THR A 131 13.32 11.72 1.83
CA THR A 131 12.91 10.44 2.42
C THR A 131 12.27 9.54 1.38
N LEU A 132 12.22 8.22 1.65
CA LEU A 132 11.54 7.26 0.77
C LEU A 132 10.06 7.60 0.55
N LYS A 133 9.40 8.21 1.53
CA LYS A 133 8.02 8.71 1.38
C LYS A 133 7.90 9.78 0.30
N ASN A 134 8.86 10.70 0.24
CA ASN A 134 8.80 11.84 -0.67
C ASN A 134 9.16 11.44 -2.10
N ILE A 135 10.18 10.59 -2.29
CA ILE A 135 10.62 10.18 -3.63
C ILE A 135 9.64 9.25 -4.36
N ASN A 136 8.80 8.53 -3.63
CA ASN A 136 7.76 7.68 -4.22
C ASN A 136 6.62 8.48 -4.87
N LYS A 137 6.63 9.82 -4.76
CA LYS A 137 5.71 10.69 -5.49
C LYS A 137 6.13 10.75 -6.96
N ARG A 138 5.15 10.69 -7.86
CA ARG A 138 5.36 10.62 -9.31
C ARG A 138 6.18 11.80 -9.82
N GLU A 139 5.94 12.98 -9.25
CA GLU A 139 6.56 14.25 -9.63
C GLU A 139 8.07 14.21 -9.39
N GLU A 140 8.50 13.69 -8.25
CA GLU A 140 9.91 13.60 -7.87
C GLU A 140 10.67 12.59 -8.74
N ALA A 141 10.07 11.42 -8.97
CA ALA A 141 10.65 10.39 -9.82
C ALA A 141 10.76 10.86 -11.29
N LYS A 142 9.72 11.51 -11.81
CA LYS A 142 9.74 12.08 -13.17
C LYS A 142 10.77 13.20 -13.28
N GLY A 143 10.83 14.10 -12.31
CA GLY A 143 11.79 15.21 -12.32
C GLY A 143 13.24 14.73 -12.37
N PHE A 144 13.57 13.67 -11.64
CA PHE A 144 14.92 13.11 -11.68
C PHE A 144 15.24 12.43 -13.02
N TYR A 145 14.26 11.74 -13.62
CA TYR A 145 14.41 11.17 -14.96
C TYR A 145 14.67 12.27 -16.01
N ASP A 146 13.87 13.33 -15.98
CA ASP A 146 14.02 14.49 -16.87
C ASP A 146 15.40 15.14 -16.66
N TYR A 147 15.86 15.30 -15.42
CA TYR A 147 17.21 15.80 -15.12
C TYR A 147 18.33 14.92 -15.72
N LEU A 148 18.21 13.59 -15.58
CA LEU A 148 19.21 12.67 -16.10
C LEU A 148 19.29 12.69 -17.63
N THR A 149 18.16 12.91 -18.29
CA THR A 149 18.04 12.88 -19.76
C THR A 149 18.30 14.23 -20.41
N ASP A 150 17.97 15.34 -19.76
CA ASP A 150 18.07 16.67 -20.39
C ASP A 150 19.27 17.47 -19.90
N LYS A 151 19.71 17.28 -18.65
CA LYS A 151 20.69 18.16 -17.99
C LYS A 151 22.00 17.46 -17.61
N ALA A 152 21.91 16.20 -17.22
CA ALA A 152 23.07 15.44 -16.76
C ALA A 152 23.92 14.89 -17.93
N ILE A 153 23.39 14.89 -19.15
CA ILE A 153 24.13 14.49 -20.34
C ILE A 153 25.24 15.51 -20.56
N LYS A 154 26.50 15.05 -20.51
CA LYS A 154 27.60 15.83 -21.08
C LYS A 154 27.35 15.91 -22.58
N VAL A 155 27.05 17.10 -23.07
CA VAL A 155 27.15 17.40 -24.50
C VAL A 155 28.63 17.23 -24.86
N ASN A 156 28.94 16.19 -25.65
CA ASN A 156 30.24 16.02 -26.28
C ASN A 156 30.32 16.93 -27.51
#